data_AF-A0A5N8VJE4-F1
#
_entry.id   AF-A0A5N8VJE4-F1
#
_cell.length_a   1.000
_cell.length_b   1.000
_cell.length_c   1.000
_cell.angle_alpha   90.00
_cell.angle_beta   90.00
_cell.angle_gamma   90.00
#
_symmetry.space_group_name_H-M   'P 1'
#
loop_
_entity.id
_entity.type
_entity.pdbx_description
1 polymer ?
#
loop_
_entity_poly.entity_id
_entity_poly.type
_entity_poly.pdbx_seq_one_letter_code
_entity_poly.pdbx_strand_id
1 'polypeptide(L)' 'MQLRYNYRAYPDATQRRALAQAFGCARVVWNDCLRDRKEAHAA' A
#
# COMPACT_ATOMS: atom_id res chain seq x y z
N MET A 1 -11.68 14.47 -9.41
CA MET A 1 -12.02 13.22 -10.13
C MET A 1 -11.96 12.06 -9.15
N GLN A 2 -13.11 11.58 -8.66
CA GLN A 2 -13.18 10.42 -7.78
C GLN A 2 -13.34 9.16 -8.65
N LEU A 3 -12.22 8.62 -9.13
CA LEU A 3 -12.18 7.33 -9.83
C LEU A 3 -12.35 6.22 -8.78
N ARG A 4 -13.60 5.91 -8.42
CA ARG A 4 -13.88 4.66 -7.73
C ARG A 4 -13.91 3.57 -8.79
N TYR A 5 -13.07 2.55 -8.62
CA TYR A 5 -13.14 1.35 -9.44
C TYR A 5 -14.57 0.80 -9.38
N ASN A 6 -15.27 0.77 -10.52
CA ASN A 6 -16.62 0.23 -10.62
C ASN A 6 -16.67 -1.29 -10.36
N TYR A 7 -15.51 -1.95 -10.37
CA TYR A 7 -15.38 -3.38 -10.13
C TYR A 7 -14.83 -3.63 -8.74
N ARG A 8 -15.52 -4.51 -8.00
CA ARG A 8 -15.09 -4.96 -6.68
C ARG A 8 -14.40 -6.32 -6.82
N ALA A 9 -13.19 -6.42 -6.26
CA ALA A 9 -12.51 -7.70 -6.15
C ALA A 9 -13.10 -8.52 -4.99
N TYR A 10 -13.36 -9.80 -5.23
CA TYR A 10 -13.80 -10.76 -4.21
C TYR A 10 -12.78 -11.90 -4.11
N PRO A 11 -11.64 -11.67 -3.44
CA PRO A 11 -10.56 -12.64 -3.40
C PRO A 11 -10.88 -13.83 -2.51
N ASP A 12 -10.47 -15.02 -2.94
CA ASP A 12 -10.49 -16.24 -2.12
C ASP A 12 -9.45 -16.21 -0.98
N ALA A 13 -9.44 -17.23 -0.13
CA ALA A 13 -8.57 -17.28 1.05
C ALA A 13 -7.08 -17.23 0.70
N THR A 14 -6.66 -17.84 -0.39
CA THR A 14 -5.26 -17.86 -0.83
C THR A 14 -4.87 -16.52 -1.43
N GLN A 15 -5.74 -15.94 -2.26
CA GLN A 15 -5.54 -14.61 -2.82
C GLN A 15 -5.45 -13.54 -1.71
N ARG A 16 -6.29 -13.61 -0.67
CA ARG A 16 -6.21 -12.69 0.47
C ARG A 16 -4.87 -12.75 1.20
N ARG A 17 -4.31 -13.97 1.39
CA ARG A 17 -2.99 -14.14 2.00
C ARG A 17 -1.88 -13.53 1.14
N ALA A 18 -1.92 -13.79 -0.17
CA ALA A 18 -0.94 -13.21 -1.10
C ALA A 18 -1.01 -11.67 -1.13
N LEU A 19 -2.23 -11.10 -1.19
CA LEU A 19 -2.44 -9.66 -1.15
C LEU A 19 -1.97 -9.04 0.18
N ALA A 20 -2.22 -9.71 1.31
CA ALA A 20 -1.76 -9.25 2.62
C ALA A 20 -0.23 -9.17 2.68
N GLN A 21 0.47 -10.17 2.16
CA GLN A 21 1.93 -10.15 2.09
C GLN A 21 2.44 -9.01 1.19
N ALA A 22 1.88 -8.90 -0.02
CA ALA A 22 2.30 -7.88 -0.98
C ALA A 22 2.06 -6.45 -0.47
N PHE A 23 0.87 -6.17 0.05
CA PHE A 23 0.55 -4.85 0.59
C PHE A 23 1.24 -4.57 1.93
N GLY A 24 1.56 -5.60 2.71
CA GLY A 24 2.42 -5.48 3.88
C GLY A 24 3.81 -4.98 3.51
N CYS A 25 4.46 -5.61 2.54
CA CYS A 25 5.76 -5.17 2.03
C CYS A 25 5.69 -3.74 1.47
N ALA A 26 4.69 -3.43 0.65
CA ALA A 26 4.53 -2.10 0.06
C ALA A 26 4.34 -1.01 1.12
N ARG A 27 3.62 -1.30 2.21
CA ARG A 27 3.39 -0.36 3.31
C ARG A 27 4.68 0.01 4.05
N VAL A 28 5.58 -0.95 4.24
CA VAL A 28 6.88 -0.69 4.89
C VAL A 28 7.70 0.28 4.04
N VAL A 29 7.91 -0.04 2.77
CA VAL A 29 8.66 0.81 1.83
C VAL A 29 8.06 2.21 1.74
N TRP A 30 6.73 2.32 1.65
CA TRP A 30 6.05 3.60 1.64
C TRP A 30 6.33 4.44 2.90
N ASN A 31 6.28 3.82 4.08
CA ASN A 31 6.52 4.52 5.33
C ASN A 31 7.97 4.96 5.47
N ASP A 32 8.93 4.14 5.01
CA ASP A 32 10.34 4.51 4.99
C ASP A 32 10.57 5.71 4.08
N CYS A 33 10.07 5.69 2.84
CA CYS A 33 10.15 6.84 1.94
C CYS A 33 9.50 8.09 2.52
N LEU A 34 8.37 7.94 3.23
CA LEU A 34 7.70 9.05 3.88
C LEU A 34 8.53 9.64 5.04
N ARG A 35 9.22 8.80 5.81
CA ARG A 35 10.15 9.25 6.85
C ARG A 35 11.30 10.02 6.23
N ASP A 36 11.97 9.45 5.23
CA ASP A 36 13.13 10.08 4.59
C ASP A 36 12.77 11.43 3.99
N ARG A 37 11.59 11.53 3.34
CA ARG A 37 11.07 12.80 2.84
C ARG A 37 10.85 13.84 3.95
N LYS A 38 10.32 13.42 5.11
CA LYS A 38 10.08 14.34 6.24
C LYS A 38 11.38 14.83 6.85
N GLU A 39 12.36 13.94 6.99
CA GLU A 39 13.70 14.30 7.47
C GLU A 39 14.38 15.29 6.52
N ALA A 40 14.35 15.02 5.22
CA ALA A 40 14.89 15.93 4.21
C ALA A 40 14.21 17.31 4.17
N HIS A 41 12.92 17.39 4.52
CA HIS A 41 12.20 18.66 4.63
C HIS A 41 12.50 19.42 5.94
N ALA A 42 12.92 18.72 6.99
CA ALA A 42 13.21 19.33 8.29
C ALA A 42 14.66 19.84 8.41
N ALA A 43 15.56 19.35 7.55
CA ALA A 43 16.93 19.82 7.39
C ALA A 43 17.01 21.13 6.59
#